data_AF-A0A7V9PK62-F1
#
_entry.id   AF-A0A7V9PK62-F1
#
_cell.length_a   1.000
_cell.length_b   1.000
_cell.length_c   1.000
_cell.angle_alpha   90.00
_cell.angle_beta   90.00
_cell.angle_gamma   90.00
#
_symmetry.space_group_name_H-M   'P 1'
#
loop_
_entity.id
_entity.type
_entity.pdbx_description
1 polymer ?
#
loop_
_entity_poly.entity_id
_entity_poly.type
_entity_poly.pdbx_seq_one_letter_code
_entity_poly.pdbx_strand_id
1 'polypeptide(L)' 'GIGAGIHYPIPLHLQPAYASRGIARGTFPVTETLAGRIVSLPMFPELSAAQIARVVEVVDAFQRRSSRS' A
#
# COMPACT_ATOMS: atom_id res chain seq x y z
N GLY A 1 -6.71 -16.85 2.89
CA GLY A 1 -6.12 -15.75 2.08
C GLY A 1 -5.02 -15.06 2.87
N ILE A 2 -4.38 -14.03 2.30
CA ILE A 2 -3.43 -13.14 3.03
C ILE A 2 -4.17 -11.84 3.34
N GLY A 3 -4.14 -11.40 4.60
CA GLY A 3 -4.67 -10.08 4.95
C GLY A 3 -3.80 -8.98 4.32
N ALA A 4 -4.40 -8.04 3.61
CA ALA A 4 -3.67 -6.91 3.03
C ALA A 4 -4.50 -5.63 3.20
N GLY A 5 -3.82 -4.50 3.38
CA GLY A 5 -4.46 -3.19 3.55
C GLY A 5 -3.77 -2.09 2.74
N ILE A 6 -4.30 -0.88 2.84
CA ILE A 6 -3.71 0.33 2.23
C ILE A 6 -3.58 1.39 3.31
N HIS A 7 -2.36 1.88 3.57
CA HIS A 7 -2.08 2.89 4.59
C HIS A 7 -1.27 4.06 4.01
N TYR A 8 -1.89 5.12 3.52
CA TYR A 8 -3.33 5.41 3.43
C TYR A 8 -3.72 5.69 1.97
N PRO A 9 -4.97 5.37 1.56
CA PRO A 9 -5.40 5.51 0.17
C PRO A 9 -5.55 6.97 -0.29
N ILE A 10 -5.73 7.90 0.65
CA ILE A 10 -5.90 9.33 0.36
C ILE A 10 -4.74 10.09 1.02
N PRO A 11 -3.89 10.79 0.23
CA PRO A 11 -2.87 11.69 0.76
C PRO A 11 -3.45 12.72 1.73
N LEU A 12 -2.67 13.07 2.76
CA LEU A 12 -3.13 13.95 3.84
C LEU A 12 -3.72 15.28 3.35
N HIS A 13 -3.08 15.92 2.37
CA HIS A 13 -3.52 17.21 1.81
C HIS A 13 -4.82 17.13 1.02
N LEU A 14 -5.25 15.92 0.62
CA LEU A 14 -6.51 15.69 -0.08
C LEU A 14 -7.61 15.13 0.83
N GLN A 15 -7.31 14.93 2.12
CA GLN A 15 -8.31 14.51 3.10
C GLN A 15 -9.33 15.65 3.33
N PRO A 16 -10.63 15.35 3.52
CA PRO A 16 -11.65 16.36 3.79
C PRO A 16 -11.32 17.30 4.96
N ALA A 17 -10.63 16.79 5.99
CA ALA A 17 -10.20 17.57 7.15
C ALA A 17 -9.21 18.70 6.80
N TYR A 18 -8.53 18.61 5.65
CA TYR A 18 -7.56 19.60 5.17
C TYR A 18 -8.12 20.48 4.03
N ALA A 19 -9.40 20.35 3.69
CA ALA A 19 -10.02 21.09 2.59
C ALA A 19 -9.85 22.62 2.72
N SER A 20 -9.90 23.16 3.94
CA SER A 20 -9.71 24.59 4.21
C SER A 20 -8.30 25.12 3.92
N ARG A 21 -7.30 24.23 3.77
CA ARG A 21 -5.93 24.60 3.41
C ARG A 21 -5.75 24.86 1.91
N GLY A 22 -6.71 24.45 1.07
CA GLY A 22 -6.71 24.72 -0.36
C GLY A 22 -5.52 24.13 -1.14
N ILE A 23 -4.83 23.13 -0.59
CA ILE A 23 -3.68 22.50 -1.24
C ILE A 23 -4.20 21.62 -2.38
N ALA A 24 -3.88 22.00 -3.61
CA ALA A 24 -4.35 21.29 -4.79
C ALA A 24 -3.62 19.96 -5.01
N ARG A 25 -4.28 19.04 -5.69
CA ARG A 25 -3.64 17.85 -6.29
C ARG A 25 -2.52 18.29 -7.24
N GLY A 26 -1.42 17.55 -7.27
CA GLY A 26 -0.20 17.89 -8.00
C GLY A 26 0.84 18.63 -7.15
N THR A 27 0.47 19.13 -5.97
CA THR A 27 1.41 19.81 -5.08
C THR A 27 2.44 18.84 -4.49
N PHE A 28 2.03 17.60 -4.22
CA PHE A 28 2.91 16.54 -3.67
C PHE A 28 2.87 15.29 -4.55
N PRO A 29 3.51 15.33 -5.75
CA PRO A 29 3.36 14.28 -6.77
C PRO A 29 3.86 12.90 -6.29
N VAL A 30 4.92 12.87 -5.46
CA VAL A 30 5.44 11.62 -4.89
C VAL A 30 4.41 11.00 -3.94
N THR A 31 3.87 11.78 -3.01
CA THR A 31 2.85 11.32 -2.06
C THR A 31 1.60 10.81 -2.77
N GLU A 32 1.13 11.55 -3.78
CA GLU A 32 -0.05 11.18 -4.58
C GLU A 32 0.18 9.89 -5.37
N THR A 33 1.36 9.74 -5.96
CA THR A 33 1.75 8.53 -6.69
C THR A 33 1.83 7.33 -5.75
N LEU A 34 2.43 7.49 -4.57
CA LEU A 34 2.58 6.41 -3.60
C LEU A 34 1.24 5.96 -3.02
N ALA A 35 0.33 6.88 -2.67
CA ALA A 35 -0.97 6.52 -2.11
C ALA A 35 -1.78 5.56 -3.00
N GLY A 36 -1.62 5.66 -4.33
CA GLY A 36 -2.26 4.74 -5.29
C GLY A 36 -1.49 3.45 -5.60
N ARG A 37 -0.29 3.25 -5.03
CA ARG A 37 0.61 2.12 -5.37
C ARG A 37 1.05 1.27 -4.18
N ILE A 38 0.78 1.72 -2.95
CA ILE A 38 1.19 1.01 -1.75
C ILE A 38 0.21 -0.11 -1.37
N VAL A 39 0.76 -1.15 -0.76
CA VAL A 39 0.01 -2.21 -0.08
C VAL A 39 0.73 -2.52 1.24
N SER A 40 -0.05 -2.73 2.29
CA SER A 40 0.45 -3.17 3.60
C SER A 40 0.26 -4.66 3.73
N LEU A 41 1.35 -5.37 3.99
CA LEU A 41 1.37 -6.81 4.24
C LEU A 41 1.23 -7.10 5.75
N PRO A 42 0.82 -8.32 6.14
CA PRO A 42 0.78 -8.71 7.55
C PRO A 42 2.17 -8.55 8.18
N MET A 43 2.24 -7.79 9.27
CA MET A 43 3.47 -7.57 10.02
C MET A 43 3.12 -7.36 11.50
N PHE A 44 3.08 -8.44 12.27
CA PHE A 44 2.79 -8.44 13.71
C PHE A 44 3.50 -9.62 14.41
N PRO A 45 3.77 -9.53 15.73
CA PRO A 45 4.61 -10.49 16.46
C PRO A 45 4.12 -11.94 16.44
N GLU A 46 2.81 -12.15 16.32
CA GLU A 46 2.16 -13.47 16.39
C GLU A 46 2.23 -14.25 15.06
N LEU A 47 2.84 -13.68 14.01
CA LEU A 47 3.04 -14.38 12.75
C LEU A 47 4.01 -15.55 12.91
N SER A 48 3.54 -16.76 12.60
CA SER A 48 4.39 -17.94 12.48
C SER A 48 5.31 -17.86 11.26
N ALA A 49 6.43 -18.58 11.31
CA ALA A 49 7.34 -18.71 10.17
C ALA A 49 6.64 -19.23 8.90
N ALA A 50 5.67 -20.15 9.06
CA ALA A 50 4.87 -20.68 7.95
C ALA A 50 3.98 -19.59 7.32
N GLN A 51 3.38 -18.71 8.12
CA GLN A 51 2.59 -17.59 7.61
C GLN A 51 3.46 -16.56 6.88
N ILE A 52 4.66 -16.27 7.40
CA ILE A 52 5.63 -15.37 6.74
C ILE A 52 6.05 -15.96 5.40
N ALA A 53 6.43 -17.24 5.36
CA ALA A 53 6.81 -17.93 4.12
C ALA A 53 5.67 -17.87 3.10
N ARG A 54 4.42 -18.06 3.53
CA ARG A 54 3.25 -17.98 2.67
C ARG A 54 3.05 -16.58 2.09
N VAL A 55 3.27 -15.52 2.87
CA VAL A 55 3.21 -14.13 2.38
C VAL A 55 4.25 -13.89 1.29
N VAL A 56 5.49 -14.29 1.54
CA VAL A 56 6.61 -14.15 0.58
C VAL A 56 6.30 -14.88 -0.73
N GLU A 57 5.87 -16.14 -0.64
CA GLU A 57 5.54 -16.96 -1.80
C GLU A 57 4.49 -16.32 -2.71
N VAL A 58 3.40 -15.79 -2.14
CA VAL A 58 2.33 -15.15 -2.92
C VAL A 58 2.80 -13.87 -3.58
N VAL A 59 3.56 -13.04 -2.85
CA VAL A 59 4.06 -11.76 -3.39
C VAL A 59 5.01 -12.03 -4.56
N ASP A 60 5.91 -12.99 -4.43
CA ASP A 60 6.84 -13.36 -5.49
C ASP A 60 6.11 -13.95 -6.71
N ALA A 61 5.14 -14.84 -6.50
CA ALA A 61 4.31 -15.36 -7.58
C ALA A 61 3.52 -14.26 -8.32
N PHE A 62 3.02 -13.26 -7.59
CA PHE A 62 2.35 -12.10 -8.19
C PHE A 62 3.32 -11.26 -9.03
N GLN A 63 4.51 -10.95 -8.53
CA GLN A 63 5.53 -10.20 -9.27
C GLN A 63 5.92 -10.91 -10.57
N ARG A 64 6.20 -12.21 -10.50
CA ARG A 64 6.58 -13.01 -11.67
C ARG A 64 5.50 -13.07 -12.75
N ARG A 65 4.21 -13.02 -12.38
CA ARG A 65 3.09 -12.92 -13.34
C ARG A 65 3.03 -11.54 -13.99
N SER A 66 3.22 -10.49 -13.21
CA SER A 66 3.17 -9.10 -13.67
C SER A 66 4.33 -8.75 -14.60
N SER A 67 5.51 -9.37 -14.43
CA SER A 67 6.68 -9.18 -15.31
C SER A 67 6.60 -9.94 -16.64
N ARG A 68 5.62 -10.82 -16.82
CA ARG A 68 5.40 -11.61 -18.05
C ARG A 68 4.31 -11.02 -18.96
N SER A 69 3.70 -9.91 -18.56
CA SER A 69 2.69 -9.16 -19.31
C SER A 69 3.26 -7.83 -19.77
#